data_AF-A0A0Q9Q9T7-F1
#
_entry.id   AF-A0A0Q9Q9T7-F1
#
_cell.length_a   1.000
_cell.length_b   1.000
_cell.length_c   1.000
_cell.angle_alpha   90.00
_cell.angle_beta   90.00
_cell.angle_gamma   90.00
#
_symmetry.space_group_name_H-M   'P 1'
#
loop_
_entity.id
_entity.type
_entity.pdbx_description
1 polymer ?
#
loop_
_entity_poly.entity_id
_entity_poly.type
_entity_poly.pdbx_seq_one_letter_code
_entity_poly.pdbx_strand_id
1 'polypeptide(L)'
;MAARSWRDKRIYDLLAAISDLGMAMSRSAAGELLDERVQFVAEQMRVTDTTARRYLTDDALAGMAREIVFGFVEETPGADLMSAPRTAAVPVRFAGRVFAGLGEVVRILLVERDDLEHTRDRVAQIAHAQSYLGLLVHDQVATTGFYNEPSVQMPPALLLRVARILETAADLVEDGLIGYQVDPEESAGLPSALRRDVRLMRTMAGQKSST
;
A
#
# COMPACT_ATOMS: atom_id res chain seq x y z
N MET A 1 -17.33 13.03 29.29
CA MET A 1 -16.73 12.21 28.23
C MET A 1 -17.32 10.82 28.34
N ALA A 2 -18.09 10.37 27.34
CA ALA A 2 -18.58 8.98 27.32
C ALA A 2 -17.38 8.03 27.23
N ALA A 3 -17.40 6.92 27.97
CA ALA A 3 -16.35 5.91 27.87
C ALA A 3 -16.31 5.39 26.43
N ARG A 4 -15.13 5.45 25.78
CA ARG A 4 -14.92 4.87 24.44
C ARG A 4 -15.32 3.40 24.48
N SER A 5 -16.03 2.92 23.46
CA SER A 5 -16.35 1.50 23.39
C SER A 5 -15.04 0.69 23.35
N TRP A 6 -15.07 -0.55 23.86
CA TRP A 6 -13.90 -1.45 23.78
C TRP A 6 -13.36 -1.53 22.34
N ARG A 7 -14.27 -1.59 21.37
CA ARG A 7 -13.96 -1.65 19.94
C ARG A 7 -13.24 -0.41 19.47
N ASP A 8 -13.75 0.78 19.80
CA ASP A 8 -13.12 2.04 19.38
C ASP A 8 -11.72 2.22 19.96
N LYS A 9 -11.50 1.78 21.21
CA LYS A 9 -10.18 1.78 21.82
C LYS A 9 -9.24 0.83 21.05
N ARG A 10 -9.69 -0.40 20.81
CA ARG A 10 -8.86 -1.44 20.18
C ARG A 10 -8.53 -1.15 18.72
N ILE A 11 -9.43 -0.51 17.99
CA ILE A 11 -9.15 0.02 16.65
C ILE A 11 -8.02 1.05 16.73
N TYR A 12 -8.10 2.01 17.65
CA TYR A 12 -7.06 3.02 17.81
C TYR A 12 -5.70 2.41 18.18
N ASP A 13 -5.69 1.45 19.11
CA ASP A 13 -4.47 0.75 19.54
C ASP A 13 -3.81 0.00 18.36
N LEU A 14 -4.60 -0.67 17.51
CA LEU A 14 -4.10 -1.37 16.33
C LEU A 14 -3.56 -0.40 15.26
N LEU A 15 -4.29 0.69 14.99
CA LEU A 15 -3.83 1.72 14.04
C LEU A 15 -2.50 2.35 14.48
N ALA A 16 -2.35 2.63 15.78
CA ALA A 16 -1.10 3.13 16.34
C ALA A 16 0.04 2.11 16.17
N ALA A 17 -0.19 0.84 16.50
CA ALA A 17 0.83 -0.21 16.35
C ALA A 17 1.28 -0.41 14.89
N ILE A 18 0.37 -0.28 13.92
CA ILE A 18 0.70 -0.34 12.49
C ILE A 18 1.47 0.91 12.06
N SER A 19 1.08 2.09 12.54
CA SER A 19 1.77 3.35 12.28
C SER A 19 3.20 3.36 12.80
N ASP A 20 3.45 2.82 13.99
CA ASP A 20 4.78 2.71 14.59
C ASP A 20 5.72 1.82 13.75
N LEU A 21 5.14 0.90 12.96
CA LEU A 21 5.85 0.05 12.00
C LEU A 21 5.94 0.66 10.60
N GLY A 22 5.55 1.93 10.43
CA GLY A 22 5.70 2.69 9.19
C GLY A 22 4.64 2.42 8.12
N MET A 23 3.48 1.88 8.52
CA MET A 23 2.35 1.58 7.62
C MET A 23 1.08 2.33 8.05
N ALA A 24 0.05 2.35 7.20
CA ALA A 24 -1.26 2.90 7.54
C ALA A 24 -2.38 1.91 7.17
N MET A 25 -3.49 1.99 7.90
CA MET A 25 -4.69 1.16 7.72
C MET A 25 -5.93 2.04 7.94
N SER A 26 -7.05 1.71 7.28
CA SER A 26 -8.32 2.41 7.51
C SER A 26 -8.94 2.01 8.85
N ARG A 27 -9.74 2.90 9.43
CA ARG A 27 -10.51 2.57 10.64
C ARG A 27 -11.47 1.40 10.41
N SER A 28 -12.09 1.33 9.23
CA SER A 28 -13.01 0.26 8.83
C SER A 28 -12.30 -1.09 8.78
N ALA A 29 -11.19 -1.20 8.06
CA ALA A 29 -10.42 -2.43 7.92
C ALA A 29 -9.87 -2.91 9.28
N ALA A 30 -9.39 -1.98 10.12
CA ALA A 30 -8.99 -2.31 11.49
C ALA A 30 -10.18 -2.87 12.31
N GLY A 31 -11.38 -2.32 12.13
CA GLY A 31 -12.59 -2.79 12.77
C GLY A 31 -12.99 -4.20 12.33
N GLU A 32 -13.00 -4.45 11.02
CA GLU A 32 -13.31 -5.75 10.42
C GLU A 32 -12.33 -6.82 10.88
N LEU A 33 -11.02 -6.54 10.79
CA LEU A 33 -9.98 -7.47 11.24
C LEU A 33 -10.10 -7.81 12.73
N LEU A 34 -10.47 -6.83 13.56
CA LEU A 34 -10.72 -7.07 14.98
C LEU A 34 -11.96 -7.94 15.21
N ASP A 35 -13.04 -7.77 14.44
CA ASP A 35 -14.22 -8.63 14.54
C ASP A 35 -13.92 -10.06 14.11
N GLU A 36 -13.25 -10.24 12.97
CA GLU A 36 -12.81 -11.54 12.48
C GLU A 36 -11.92 -12.24 13.50
N ARG A 37 -11.00 -11.49 14.13
CA ARG A 37 -10.13 -12.07 15.16
C ARG A 37 -10.89 -12.45 16.42
N VAL A 38 -11.86 -11.64 16.86
CA VAL A 38 -12.73 -11.99 18.00
C VAL A 38 -13.51 -13.26 17.70
N GLN A 39 -14.12 -13.35 16.52
CA GLN A 39 -14.89 -14.52 16.10
C GLN A 39 -14.01 -15.76 16.02
N PHE A 40 -12.84 -15.65 15.39
CA PHE A 40 -11.87 -16.75 15.32
C PHE A 40 -11.49 -17.28 16.70
N VAL A 41 -11.17 -16.39 17.65
CA VAL A 41 -10.83 -16.81 19.02
C VAL A 41 -12.03 -17.42 19.74
N ALA A 42 -13.22 -16.85 19.57
CA ALA A 42 -14.46 -17.37 20.15
C ALA A 42 -14.73 -18.81 19.68
N GLU A 43 -14.61 -19.07 18.38
CA GLU A 43 -14.79 -20.39 17.77
C GLU A 43 -13.72 -21.39 18.23
N GLN A 44 -12.44 -21.01 18.16
CA GLN A 44 -11.32 -21.88 18.55
C GLN A 44 -11.37 -22.26 20.04
N MET A 45 -11.74 -21.31 20.91
CA MET A 45 -11.80 -21.54 22.35
C MET A 45 -13.17 -22.02 22.83
N ARG A 46 -14.17 -22.05 21.96
CA ARG A 46 -15.59 -22.36 22.28
C ARG A 46 -16.14 -21.46 23.39
N VAL A 47 -15.87 -20.17 23.29
CA VAL A 47 -16.34 -19.13 24.23
C VAL A 47 -17.18 -18.10 23.49
N THR A 48 -17.85 -17.21 24.24
CA THR A 48 -18.57 -16.09 23.64
C THR A 48 -17.60 -14.99 23.16
N ASP A 49 -18.03 -14.18 22.19
CA ASP A 49 -17.28 -13.02 21.71
C ASP A 49 -16.83 -12.10 22.85
N THR A 50 -17.71 -11.84 23.81
CA THR A 50 -17.40 -11.03 25.00
C THR A 50 -16.23 -11.59 25.80
N THR A 51 -16.13 -12.92 25.91
CA THR A 51 -15.00 -13.59 26.55
C THR A 51 -13.77 -13.58 25.65
N ALA A 52 -13.93 -13.83 24.35
CA ALA A 52 -12.84 -13.79 23.35
C ALA A 52 -12.13 -12.43 23.31
N ARG A 53 -12.87 -11.33 23.45
CA ARG A 53 -12.31 -9.95 23.54
C ARG A 53 -11.26 -9.76 24.63
N ARG A 54 -11.26 -10.58 25.69
CA ARG A 54 -10.26 -10.54 26.77
C ARG A 54 -8.88 -11.05 26.33
N TYR A 55 -8.83 -11.84 25.25
CA TYR A 55 -7.59 -12.37 24.69
C TYR A 55 -6.93 -11.42 23.68
N LEU A 56 -7.63 -10.36 23.25
CA LEU A 56 -7.02 -9.24 22.52
C LEU A 56 -6.33 -8.29 23.50
N THR A 57 -5.23 -8.80 24.08
CA THR A 57 -4.29 -8.04 24.89
C THR A 57 -3.48 -7.09 24.02
N ASP A 58 -2.78 -6.15 24.65
CA ASP A 58 -1.93 -5.19 23.94
C ASP A 58 -0.80 -5.92 23.18
N ASP A 59 -0.22 -6.96 23.80
CA ASP A 59 0.76 -7.85 23.16
C ASP A 59 0.18 -8.62 21.96
N ALA A 60 -1.08 -9.05 22.04
CA ALA A 60 -1.75 -9.74 20.93
C ALA A 60 -1.94 -8.78 19.74
N LEU A 61 -2.34 -7.53 19.99
CA LEU A 61 -2.45 -6.51 18.94
C LEU A 61 -1.09 -6.15 18.33
N ALA A 62 -0.06 -5.98 19.15
CA ALA A 62 1.30 -5.77 18.67
C ALA A 62 1.82 -6.97 17.84
N GLY A 63 1.40 -8.20 18.21
CA GLY A 63 1.62 -9.40 17.41
C GLY A 63 0.94 -9.34 16.04
N MET A 64 -0.35 -8.99 16.02
CA MET A 64 -1.12 -8.83 14.79
C MET A 64 -0.52 -7.75 13.87
N ALA A 65 -0.19 -6.58 14.41
CA ALA A 65 0.43 -5.50 13.63
C ALA A 65 1.75 -5.97 12.98
N ARG A 66 2.60 -6.69 13.73
CA ARG A 66 3.84 -7.26 13.19
C ARG A 66 3.58 -8.29 12.10
N GLU A 67 2.60 -9.17 12.26
CA GLU A 67 2.23 -10.17 11.26
C GLU A 67 1.77 -9.51 9.95
N ILE A 68 0.94 -8.48 10.05
CA ILE A 68 0.48 -7.68 8.89
C ILE A 68 1.68 -7.04 8.19
N VAL A 69 2.55 -6.35 8.93
CA VAL A 69 3.70 -5.64 8.36
C VAL A 69 4.74 -6.60 7.80
N PHE A 70 4.89 -7.79 8.39
CA PHE A 70 5.79 -8.83 7.90
C PHE A 70 5.44 -9.27 6.48
N GLY A 71 4.15 -9.27 6.13
CA GLY A 71 3.69 -9.51 4.75
C GLY A 71 4.23 -8.50 3.73
N PHE A 72 4.75 -7.36 4.17
CA PHE A 72 5.28 -6.27 3.33
C PHE A 72 6.78 -6.02 3.55
N VAL A 73 7.52 -6.95 4.16
CA VAL A 73 8.94 -6.74 4.52
C VAL A 73 9.82 -6.36 3.32
N GLU A 74 9.52 -6.90 2.13
CA GLU A 74 10.26 -6.59 0.89
C GLU A 74 10.05 -5.14 0.42
N GLU A 75 8.96 -4.47 0.85
CA GLU A 75 8.71 -3.05 0.60
C GLU A 75 9.47 -2.13 1.56
N THR A 76 10.22 -2.71 2.49
CA THR A 76 10.95 -2.01 3.57
C THR A 76 10.13 -0.88 4.22
N PRO A 77 9.00 -1.20 4.89
CA PRO A 77 8.14 -0.20 5.51
C PRO A 77 8.92 0.72 6.46
N GLY A 78 8.64 2.03 6.39
CA GLY A 78 9.36 3.04 7.17
C GLY A 78 10.80 3.35 6.73
N ALA A 79 11.38 2.61 5.77
CA ALA A 79 12.74 2.89 5.30
C ALA A 79 12.83 4.14 4.42
N ASP A 80 13.97 4.83 4.50
CA ASP A 80 14.32 5.89 3.56
C ASP A 80 14.68 5.31 2.19
N LEU A 81 13.75 5.43 1.24
CA LEU A 81 13.93 4.91 -0.11
C LEU A 81 14.92 5.73 -0.95
N MET A 82 15.29 6.96 -0.56
CA MET A 82 16.27 7.76 -1.33
C MET A 82 17.69 7.21 -1.20
N SER A 83 18.02 6.68 -0.01
CA SER A 83 19.31 6.06 0.30
C SER A 83 19.34 4.54 0.07
N ALA A 84 18.20 3.94 -0.30
CA ALA A 84 18.10 2.52 -0.56
C ALA A 84 18.92 2.09 -1.82
N PRO A 85 19.44 0.84 -1.85
CA PRO A 85 20.18 0.33 -3.00
C PRO A 85 19.36 0.38 -4.29
N ARG A 86 19.92 1.01 -5.33
CA ARG A 86 19.28 1.16 -6.65
C ARG A 86 19.79 0.05 -7.57
N THR A 87 19.12 -1.10 -7.54
CA THR A 87 19.58 -2.32 -8.24
C THR A 87 18.64 -2.80 -9.34
N ALA A 88 17.43 -2.23 -9.44
CA ALA A 88 16.48 -2.58 -10.48
C ALA A 88 16.56 -1.59 -11.65
N ALA A 89 16.90 -2.08 -12.83
CA ALA A 89 16.79 -1.32 -14.06
C ALA A 89 15.31 -1.14 -14.43
N VAL A 90 14.93 0.10 -14.73
CA VAL A 90 13.57 0.49 -15.11
C VAL A 90 13.62 1.38 -16.35
N PRO A 91 12.97 1.00 -17.47
CA PRO A 91 12.90 1.85 -18.65
C PRO A 91 12.26 3.21 -18.34
N VAL A 92 12.84 4.30 -18.83
CA VAL A 92 12.34 5.67 -18.55
C VAL A 92 10.88 5.84 -19.01
N ARG A 93 10.53 5.27 -20.16
CA ARG A 93 9.14 5.26 -20.66
C ARG A 93 8.17 4.56 -19.71
N PHE A 94 8.62 3.52 -19.02
CA PHE A 94 7.80 2.78 -18.08
C PHE A 94 7.67 3.54 -16.76
N ALA A 95 8.76 4.15 -16.27
CA ALA A 95 8.70 5.06 -15.13
C ALA A 95 7.69 6.21 -15.35
N GLY A 96 7.65 6.80 -16.55
CA GLY A 96 6.65 7.81 -16.92
C GLY A 96 5.21 7.28 -16.88
N ARG A 97 4.97 6.04 -17.31
CA ARG A 97 3.65 5.40 -17.20
C ARG A 97 3.26 5.17 -15.74
N VAL A 98 4.18 4.65 -14.93
CA VAL A 98 3.93 4.42 -13.50
C VAL A 98 3.63 5.74 -12.77
N PHE A 99 4.35 6.82 -13.11
CA PHE A 99 4.07 8.16 -12.60
C PHE A 99 2.64 8.62 -12.93
N ALA A 100 2.20 8.44 -14.17
CA ALA A 100 0.82 8.75 -14.56
C ALA A 100 -0.20 7.87 -13.83
N GLY A 101 0.10 6.57 -13.67
CA GLY A 101 -0.73 5.63 -12.91
C GLY A 101 -0.90 6.02 -11.44
N LEU A 102 0.14 6.52 -10.78
CA LEU A 102 0.06 7.04 -9.41
C LEU A 102 -0.88 8.26 -9.33
N GLY A 103 -0.82 9.16 -10.32
CA GLY A 103 -1.78 10.26 -10.44
C GLY A 103 -3.22 9.77 -10.56
N GLU A 104 -3.44 8.68 -11.29
CA GLU A 104 -4.76 8.05 -11.38
C GLU A 104 -5.24 7.49 -10.04
N VAL A 105 -4.36 6.84 -9.30
CA VAL A 105 -4.72 6.34 -7.95
C VAL A 105 -5.17 7.49 -7.05
N VAL A 106 -4.50 8.65 -7.10
CA VAL A 106 -4.97 9.83 -6.34
C VAL A 106 -6.42 10.18 -6.72
N ARG A 107 -6.76 10.21 -8.02
CA ARG A 107 -8.14 10.50 -8.46
C ARG A 107 -9.15 9.46 -7.96
N ILE A 108 -8.79 8.17 -7.97
CA ILE A 108 -9.62 7.07 -7.45
C ILE A 108 -9.92 7.29 -5.96
N LEU A 109 -8.90 7.64 -5.17
CA LEU A 109 -9.06 7.78 -3.72
C LEU A 109 -9.80 9.04 -3.29
N LEU A 110 -9.80 10.10 -4.10
CA LEU A 110 -10.54 11.34 -3.80
C LEU A 110 -12.07 11.18 -3.85
N VAL A 111 -12.57 10.00 -4.25
CA VAL A 111 -13.99 9.66 -4.22
C VAL A 111 -14.47 9.39 -2.80
N GLU A 112 -13.59 8.85 -1.93
CA GLU A 112 -13.89 8.51 -0.55
C GLU A 112 -14.29 9.75 0.25
N ARG A 113 -15.41 9.68 0.98
CA ARG A 113 -15.97 10.82 1.73
C ARG A 113 -16.15 10.53 3.22
N ASP A 114 -16.19 9.26 3.61
CA ASP A 114 -16.59 8.87 4.95
C ASP A 114 -15.40 8.87 5.93
N ASP A 115 -14.16 8.73 5.42
CA ASP A 115 -12.92 8.80 6.21
C ASP A 115 -11.90 9.76 5.57
N LEU A 116 -12.10 11.07 5.78
CA LEU A 116 -11.26 12.12 5.20
C LEU A 116 -9.82 12.11 5.72
N GLU A 117 -9.59 11.74 6.98
CA GLU A 117 -8.24 11.68 7.55
C GLU A 117 -7.45 10.54 6.90
N HIS A 118 -8.04 9.35 6.84
CA HIS A 118 -7.44 8.22 6.15
C HIS A 118 -7.20 8.50 4.64
N THR A 119 -8.15 9.17 3.98
CA THR A 119 -8.01 9.57 2.58
C THR A 119 -6.82 10.51 2.39
N ARG A 120 -6.65 11.51 3.27
CA ARG A 120 -5.50 12.43 3.24
C ARG A 120 -4.18 11.69 3.39
N ASP A 121 -4.09 10.75 4.33
CA ASP A 121 -2.88 9.97 4.56
C ASP A 121 -2.52 9.12 3.33
N ARG A 122 -3.51 8.44 2.73
CA ARG A 122 -3.28 7.65 1.50
C ARG A 122 -2.84 8.52 0.33
N VAL A 123 -3.51 9.65 0.10
CA VAL A 123 -3.12 10.60 -0.96
C VAL A 123 -1.72 11.15 -0.73
N ALA A 124 -1.36 11.49 0.52
CA ALA A 124 -0.02 11.94 0.86
C ALA A 124 1.04 10.85 0.60
N GLN A 125 0.76 9.60 0.94
CA GLN A 125 1.65 8.46 0.65
C GLN A 125 1.86 8.24 -0.85
N ILE A 126 0.81 8.35 -1.65
CA ILE A 126 0.89 8.21 -3.12
C ILE A 126 1.66 9.37 -3.73
N ALA A 127 1.35 10.60 -3.30
CA ALA A 127 2.08 11.80 -3.74
C ALA A 127 3.57 11.72 -3.37
N HIS A 128 3.88 11.19 -2.18
CA HIS A 128 5.26 10.94 -1.75
C HIS A 128 5.96 9.90 -2.64
N ALA A 129 5.30 8.77 -2.96
CA ALA A 129 5.84 7.77 -3.88
C ALA A 129 6.08 8.34 -5.28
N GLN A 130 5.15 9.16 -5.78
CA GLN A 130 5.26 9.86 -7.06
C GLN A 130 6.44 10.84 -7.07
N SER A 131 6.62 11.60 -5.97
CA SER A 131 7.76 12.50 -5.79
C SER A 131 9.08 11.75 -5.77
N TYR A 132 9.17 10.66 -5.01
CA TYR A 132 10.39 9.84 -4.94
C TYR A 132 10.76 9.25 -6.30
N LEU A 133 9.77 8.71 -7.03
CA LEU A 133 9.98 8.21 -8.38
C LEU A 133 10.55 9.30 -9.28
N GLY A 134 9.97 10.51 -9.28
CA GLY A 134 10.44 11.64 -10.09
C GLY A 134 11.85 12.10 -9.72
N LEU A 135 12.16 12.24 -8.42
CA LEU A 135 13.48 12.62 -7.94
C LEU A 135 14.54 11.59 -8.29
N LEU A 136 14.24 10.30 -8.14
CA LEU A 136 15.15 9.22 -8.50
C LEU A 136 15.40 9.17 -10.00
N VAL A 137 14.40 9.43 -10.85
CA VAL A 137 14.62 9.56 -12.30
C VAL A 137 15.55 10.74 -12.60
N HIS A 138 15.33 11.89 -11.95
CA HIS A 138 16.11 13.11 -12.17
C HIS A 138 17.58 12.99 -11.72
N ASP A 139 17.85 12.28 -10.62
CA ASP A 139 19.17 12.16 -9.97
C ASP A 139 20.18 11.29 -10.75
N GLN A 140 19.86 10.88 -11.98
CA GLN A 140 20.70 9.98 -12.76
C GLN A 140 20.57 10.20 -14.26
N VAL A 141 21.62 9.80 -14.99
CA VAL A 141 21.61 9.73 -16.45
C VAL A 141 21.17 8.34 -16.87
N ALA A 142 20.14 8.24 -17.69
CA ALA A 142 19.65 6.96 -18.19
C ALA A 142 20.70 6.28 -19.07
N THR A 143 20.81 4.95 -18.96
CA THR A 143 21.73 4.12 -19.75
C THR A 143 20.98 3.00 -20.46
N THR A 144 21.56 2.45 -21.54
CA THR A 144 20.98 1.35 -22.33
C THR A 144 21.59 0.00 -21.99
N GLY A 145 21.92 -0.23 -20.71
CA GLY A 145 22.67 -1.42 -20.27
C GLY A 145 21.83 -2.69 -20.19
N PHE A 146 20.85 -2.70 -19.27
CA PHE A 146 20.03 -3.90 -18.99
C PHE A 146 18.96 -4.15 -20.07
N TYR A 147 18.40 -3.08 -20.61
CA TYR A 147 17.43 -3.10 -21.70
C TYR A 147 18.02 -2.43 -22.94
N ASN A 148 17.55 -2.83 -24.12
CA ASN A 148 17.86 -2.16 -25.39
C ASN A 148 17.16 -0.79 -25.53
N GLU A 149 17.00 -0.07 -24.42
CA GLU A 149 16.39 1.27 -24.34
C GLU A 149 16.85 2.01 -23.07
N PRO A 150 16.75 3.36 -23.02
CA PRO A 150 17.17 4.16 -21.88
C PRO A 150 16.45 3.76 -20.59
N SER A 151 17.24 3.42 -19.58
CA SER A 151 16.77 2.90 -18.29
C SER A 151 17.52 3.55 -17.13
N VAL A 152 16.82 3.64 -16.00
CA VAL A 152 17.31 4.18 -14.72
C VAL A 152 17.32 3.10 -13.66
N GLN A 153 18.20 3.21 -12.68
CA GLN A 153 18.27 2.31 -11.54
C GLN A 153 17.34 2.79 -10.43
N MET A 154 16.51 1.88 -9.92
CA MET A 154 15.50 2.14 -8.90
C MET A 154 15.68 1.19 -7.70
N PRO A 155 15.30 1.62 -6.49
CA PRO A 155 15.18 0.71 -5.35
C PRO A 155 14.07 -0.32 -5.61
N PRO A 156 14.34 -1.64 -5.49
CA PRO A 156 13.32 -2.68 -5.61
C PRO A 156 12.13 -2.46 -4.67
N ALA A 157 12.40 -2.04 -3.42
CA ALA A 157 11.37 -1.75 -2.43
C ALA A 157 10.39 -0.65 -2.87
N LEU A 158 10.86 0.37 -3.59
CA LEU A 158 9.99 1.40 -4.16
C LEU A 158 9.06 0.80 -5.21
N LEU A 159 9.59 -0.06 -6.09
CA LEU A 159 8.80 -0.71 -7.13
C LEU A 159 7.71 -1.62 -6.53
N LEU A 160 8.04 -2.37 -5.48
CA LEU A 160 7.08 -3.21 -4.77
C LEU A 160 6.00 -2.39 -4.07
N ARG A 161 6.37 -1.30 -3.40
CA ARG A 161 5.42 -0.37 -2.76
C ARG A 161 4.47 0.24 -3.78
N VAL A 162 4.99 0.72 -4.91
CA VAL A 162 4.16 1.28 -5.99
C VAL A 162 3.30 0.20 -6.63
N ALA A 163 3.81 -1.02 -6.82
CA ALA A 163 3.04 -2.14 -7.31
C ALA A 163 1.83 -2.43 -6.42
N ARG A 164 2.01 -2.49 -5.10
CA ARG A 164 0.88 -2.68 -4.16
C ARG A 164 -0.13 -1.54 -4.25
N ILE A 165 0.32 -0.29 -4.37
CA ILE A 165 -0.56 0.88 -4.53
C ILE A 165 -1.42 0.73 -5.79
N LEU A 166 -0.82 0.39 -6.93
CA LEU A 166 -1.55 0.21 -8.19
C LEU A 166 -2.46 -1.02 -8.16
N GLU A 167 -2.06 -2.09 -7.48
CA GLU A 167 -2.88 -3.31 -7.30
C GLU A 167 -4.13 -3.00 -6.48
N THR A 168 -3.96 -2.32 -5.34
CA THR A 168 -5.09 -1.86 -4.51
C THR A 168 -6.05 -0.97 -5.30
N ALA A 169 -5.51 -0.08 -6.16
CA ALA A 169 -6.33 0.78 -7.00
C ALA A 169 -7.09 -0.01 -8.07
N ALA A 170 -6.47 -1.03 -8.66
CA ALA A 170 -7.14 -1.91 -9.61
C ALA A 170 -8.32 -2.65 -8.96
N ASP A 171 -8.13 -3.15 -7.74
CA ASP A 171 -9.18 -3.85 -6.99
C ASP A 171 -10.35 -2.90 -6.67
N LEU A 172 -10.06 -1.68 -6.20
CA LEU A 172 -11.11 -0.67 -5.93
C LEU A 172 -11.94 -0.34 -7.17
N VAL A 173 -11.30 -0.19 -8.33
CA VAL A 173 -12.01 0.11 -9.58
C VAL A 173 -12.86 -1.09 -10.05
N GLU A 174 -12.38 -2.32 -9.84
CA GLU A 174 -13.17 -3.53 -10.13
C GLU A 174 -14.38 -3.69 -9.21
N ASP A 175 -14.26 -3.25 -7.97
CA ASP A 175 -15.37 -3.18 -7.01
C ASP A 175 -16.36 -2.03 -7.35
N GLY A 176 -16.10 -1.27 -8.43
CA GLY A 176 -17.00 -0.26 -8.98
C GLY A 176 -16.66 1.17 -8.56
N LEU A 177 -15.53 1.41 -7.90
CA LEU A 177 -15.10 2.77 -7.55
C LEU A 177 -14.58 3.49 -8.80
N ILE A 178 -15.33 4.50 -9.25
CA ILE A 178 -14.96 5.34 -10.39
C ILE A 178 -14.31 6.62 -9.86
N GLY A 179 -13.14 6.98 -10.38
CA GLY A 179 -12.37 8.12 -9.90
C GLY A 179 -13.11 9.45 -9.94
N TYR A 180 -12.65 10.40 -9.12
CA TYR A 180 -13.28 11.71 -8.97
C TYR A 180 -13.34 12.44 -10.34
N GLN A 181 -14.55 12.76 -10.80
CA GLN A 181 -14.83 13.42 -12.08
C GLN A 181 -14.31 12.65 -13.32
N VAL A 182 -14.22 11.33 -13.25
CA VAL A 182 -13.80 10.46 -14.37
C VAL A 182 -15.02 9.96 -15.15
N ASP A 183 -14.92 9.90 -16.48
CA ASP A 183 -15.91 9.22 -17.32
C ASP A 183 -15.81 7.69 -17.09
N PRO A 184 -16.92 6.98 -16.78
CA PRO A 184 -16.89 5.53 -16.64
C PRO A 184 -16.26 4.78 -17.82
N GLU A 185 -16.40 5.30 -19.06
CA GLU A 185 -15.78 4.69 -20.24
C GLU A 185 -14.24 4.79 -20.21
N GLU A 186 -13.69 5.85 -19.63
CA GLU A 186 -12.23 6.01 -19.44
C GLU A 186 -11.68 5.01 -18.41
N SER A 187 -12.51 4.52 -17.50
CA SER A 187 -12.12 3.59 -16.43
C SER A 187 -12.16 2.11 -16.84
N ALA A 188 -12.86 1.75 -17.93
CA ALA A 188 -13.13 0.37 -18.29
C ALA A 188 -11.86 -0.50 -18.52
N GLY A 189 -10.79 0.08 -19.05
CA GLY A 189 -9.52 -0.61 -19.28
C GLY A 189 -8.50 -0.48 -18.14
N LEU A 190 -8.79 0.36 -17.14
CA LEU A 190 -7.83 0.80 -16.15
C LEU A 190 -7.32 -0.34 -15.23
N PRO A 191 -8.18 -1.20 -14.65
CA PRO A 191 -7.70 -2.28 -13.78
C PRO A 191 -6.72 -3.22 -14.48
N SER A 192 -7.02 -3.58 -15.73
CA SER A 192 -6.17 -4.44 -16.56
C SER A 192 -4.81 -3.79 -16.86
N ALA A 193 -4.80 -2.48 -17.13
CA ALA A 193 -3.58 -1.72 -17.35
C ALA A 193 -2.72 -1.64 -16.07
N LEU A 194 -3.33 -1.30 -14.93
CA LEU A 194 -2.65 -1.24 -13.64
C LEU A 194 -2.02 -2.60 -13.29
N ARG A 195 -2.78 -3.71 -13.40
CA ARG A 195 -2.24 -5.05 -13.11
C ARG A 195 -1.11 -5.47 -14.03
N ARG A 196 -1.12 -5.03 -15.29
CA ARG A 196 0.02 -5.25 -16.19
C ARG A 196 1.26 -4.55 -15.67
N ASP A 197 1.14 -3.29 -15.27
CA ASP A 197 2.25 -2.50 -14.75
C ASP A 197 2.75 -3.07 -13.40
N VAL A 198 1.86 -3.54 -12.53
CA VAL A 198 2.18 -4.30 -11.30
C VAL A 198 3.08 -5.50 -11.59
N ARG A 199 2.71 -6.36 -12.56
CA ARG A 199 3.52 -7.53 -12.93
C ARG A 199 4.91 -7.15 -13.44
N LEU A 200 5.00 -6.07 -14.22
CA LEU A 200 6.27 -5.56 -14.73
C LEU A 200 7.15 -5.03 -13.59
N MET A 201 6.60 -4.25 -12.66
CA MET A 201 7.33 -3.76 -11.48
C MET A 201 7.84 -4.89 -10.60
N ARG A 202 7.01 -5.91 -10.31
CA ARG A 202 7.44 -7.10 -9.55
C ARG A 202 8.57 -7.85 -10.24
N THR A 203 8.50 -7.97 -11.57
CA THR A 203 9.57 -8.59 -12.37
C THR A 203 10.87 -7.78 -12.32
N MET A 204 10.77 -6.44 -12.40
CA MET A 204 11.92 -5.54 -12.31
C MET A 204 12.55 -5.54 -10.91
N ALA A 205 11.74 -5.57 -9.86
CA ALA A 205 12.22 -5.64 -8.47
C ALA A 205 12.99 -6.94 -8.19
N GLY A 206 12.61 -8.04 -8.84
CA GLY A 206 13.31 -9.34 -8.74
C GLY A 206 14.59 -9.46 -9.58
N GLN A 207 15.03 -8.39 -10.27
CA GLN A 207 16.27 -8.41 -11.02
C GLN A 207 17.46 -8.64 -10.09
N LYS A 208 18.29 -9.63 -10.41
CA LYS A 208 19.61 -9.80 -9.77
C LYS A 208 20.62 -8.95 -10.54
N SER A 209 21.39 -8.12 -9.85
CA SER A 209 22.56 -7.48 -10.47
C SER A 209 23.48 -8.59 -10.97
N SER A 210 23.72 -8.64 -12.29
CA SER A 210 24.85 -9.38 -12.83
C SER A 210 26.12 -8.66 -12.39
N THR A 211 26.78 -9.19 -11.38
CA THR A 211 28.14 -8.80 -11.00
C THR A 211 29.13 -9.14 -12.10
#